data_AF-A0A1W9V370-F1
#
_entry.id   AF-A0A1W9V370-F1
#
_cell.length_a   1.000
_cell.length_b   1.000
_cell.length_c   1.000
_cell.angle_alpha   90.00
_cell.angle_beta   90.00
_cell.angle_gamma   90.00
#
_symmetry.space_group_name_H-M   'P 1'
#
loop_
_entity.id
_entity.type
_entity.pdbx_description
1 polymer ?
#
loop_
_entity_poly.entity_id
_entity_poly.type
_entity_poly.pdbx_seq_one_letter_code
_entity_poly.pdbx_strand_id
1 'polypeptide(L)'
;MPYSLWRNNALWNLFPANKKVNNSKRDKLPEQRFLKSREYRIRDYWDMCYETEPLLFEKEIKSLTGHSYFNTNISQDIFRQFCEQVEVLALQNVQIH
;
A
#
# COMPACT_ATOMS: atom_id res chain seq x y z
N MET A 1 1.95 4.51 2.67
CA MET A 1 1.04 5.67 2.81
C MET A 1 1.29 6.33 4.16
N PRO A 2 1.19 7.66 4.29
CA PRO A 2 1.37 8.33 5.58
C PRO A 2 0.42 7.78 6.65
N TYR A 3 0.96 7.47 7.84
CA TYR A 3 0.16 6.99 8.96
C TYR A 3 -0.92 8.01 9.37
N SER A 4 -0.65 9.30 9.22
CA SER A 4 -1.61 10.39 9.45
C SER A 4 -2.90 10.26 8.63
N LEU A 5 -2.86 9.61 7.45
CA LEU A 5 -4.00 9.49 6.55
C LEU A 5 -4.71 8.13 6.63
N TRP A 6 -3.96 7.04 6.74
CA TRP A 6 -4.53 5.67 6.74
C TRP A 6 -4.49 5.01 8.11
N ARG A 7 -3.75 5.57 9.09
CA ARG A 7 -3.52 4.97 10.43
C ARG A 7 -3.15 3.48 10.37
N ASN A 8 -2.39 3.08 9.35
CA ASN A 8 -2.08 1.68 9.07
C ASN A 8 -0.58 1.41 9.22
N ASN A 9 -0.22 0.51 10.14
CA ASN A 9 1.16 0.07 10.41
C ASN A 9 1.46 -1.34 9.91
N ALA A 10 0.62 -1.87 9.00
CA ALA A 10 0.84 -3.17 8.39
C ALA A 10 2.17 -3.21 7.61
N LEU A 11 2.80 -4.39 7.56
CA LEU A 11 4.03 -4.67 6.80
C LEU A 11 3.92 -4.18 5.35
N TRP A 12 2.79 -4.41 4.69
CA TRP A 12 2.59 -3.95 3.32
C TRP A 12 2.62 -2.42 3.17
N ASN A 13 2.36 -1.65 4.23
CA ASN A 13 2.36 -0.19 4.23
C ASN A 13 3.69 0.44 4.69
N LEU A 14 4.62 -0.36 5.23
CA LEU A 14 5.91 0.06 5.80
C LEU A 14 7.05 0.06 4.79
N PHE A 15 6.84 0.62 3.59
CA PHE A 15 7.87 0.70 2.56
C PHE A 15 9.19 1.30 3.09
N PRO A 16 10.35 0.70 2.77
CA PRO A 16 11.64 1.24 3.16
C PRO A 16 11.81 2.61 2.52
N ALA A 17 11.76 3.64 3.37
CA ALA A 17 11.92 5.02 2.96
C ALA A 17 13.06 5.63 3.77
N ASN A 18 13.90 6.41 3.09
CA ASN A 18 14.87 7.26 3.79
C ASN A 18 14.09 8.20 4.74
N LYS A 19 14.54 8.34 5.99
CA LYS A 19 13.88 9.18 7.01
C LYS A 19 13.56 10.60 6.51
N LYS A 20 14.44 11.20 5.70
CA LYS A 20 14.18 12.51 5.06
C LYS A 20 13.00 12.45 4.08
N VAL A 21 12.94 11.41 3.25
CA VAL A 21 11.85 11.20 2.28
C VAL A 21 10.55 10.91 3.01
N ASN A 22 10.57 10.15 4.12
CA ASN A 22 9.37 9.87 4.90
C ASN A 22 8.80 11.15 5.55
N ASN A 23 9.66 12.02 6.08
CA ASN A 23 9.24 13.31 6.64
C ASN A 23 8.87 14.35 5.57
N SER A 24 9.41 14.24 4.35
CA SER A 24 9.05 15.11 3.22
C SER A 24 7.81 14.62 2.45
N LYS A 25 7.32 13.40 2.70
CA LYS A 25 5.97 12.98 2.30
C LYS A 25 4.99 13.79 3.14
N ARG A 26 4.68 15.01 2.68
CA ARG A 26 3.54 15.80 3.15
C ARG A 26 2.31 14.90 3.18
N ASP A 27 1.35 15.19 4.06
CA ASP A 27 0.09 14.44 4.29
C ASP A 27 -0.85 14.42 3.07
N LYS A 28 -0.31 14.20 1.88
CA LYS A 28 -0.99 14.13 0.60
C LYS A 28 -0.93 12.69 0.12
N LEU A 29 -2.05 12.23 -0.42
CA LEU A 29 -2.12 10.95 -1.09
C LEU A 29 -1.28 11.00 -2.38
N PRO A 30 -0.53 9.94 -2.72
CA PRO A 30 0.21 9.86 -3.97
C PRO A 30 -0.77 9.77 -5.13
N GLU A 31 -0.48 10.51 -6.21
CA GLU A 31 -1.27 10.43 -7.44
C GLU A 31 -1.14 9.05 -8.10
N GLN A 32 -2.18 8.60 -8.80
CA GLN A 32 -2.22 7.29 -9.45
C GLN A 32 -1.06 7.08 -10.44
N ARG A 33 -0.67 8.11 -11.19
CA ARG A 33 0.50 8.07 -12.10
C ARG A 33 1.81 7.79 -11.37
N PHE A 34 1.97 8.34 -10.17
CA PHE A 34 3.15 8.11 -9.34
C PHE A 34 3.18 6.68 -8.81
N LEU A 35 2.04 6.16 -8.34
CA LEU A 35 1.92 4.76 -7.91
C LEU A 35 2.28 3.80 -9.03
N LYS A 36 1.71 3.97 -10.24
CA LYS A 36 2.03 3.14 -11.41
C LYS A 36 3.52 3.16 -11.76
N SER A 37 4.16 4.33 -11.73
CA SER A 37 5.62 4.44 -11.95
C SER A 37 6.48 3.70 -10.91
N ARG A 38 5.90 3.38 -9.74
CA ARG A 38 6.57 2.69 -8.63
C ARG A 38 6.10 1.24 -8.47
N GLU A 39 5.17 0.78 -9.29
CA GLU A 39 4.54 -0.54 -9.19
C GLU A 39 5.57 -1.66 -9.00
N TYR A 40 6.58 -1.71 -9.88
CA TYR A 40 7.63 -2.73 -9.81
C TYR A 40 8.32 -2.78 -8.43
N ARG A 41 8.70 -1.63 -7.88
CA ARG A 41 9.36 -1.56 -6.56
C ARG A 41 8.41 -1.85 -5.40
N ILE A 42 7.14 -1.53 -5.55
CA ILE A 42 6.10 -1.81 -4.54
C ILE A 42 5.86 -3.32 -4.48
N ARG A 43 5.74 -3.96 -5.63
CA ARG A 43 5.56 -5.41 -5.76
C ARG A 43 6.76 -6.18 -5.24
N ASP A 44 7.97 -5.80 -5.65
CA ASP A 44 9.23 -6.37 -5.15
C ASP A 44 9.35 -6.29 -3.62
N TYR A 45 8.93 -5.17 -3.02
CA TYR A 45 8.88 -5.05 -1.56
C TYR A 45 7.86 -6.00 -0.91
N TRP A 46 6.69 -6.18 -1.50
CA TRP A 46 5.68 -7.11 -0.99
C TRP A 46 6.11 -8.56 -1.15
N ASP A 47 6.80 -8.90 -2.23
CA ASP A 47 7.38 -10.22 -2.42
C ASP A 47 8.40 -10.49 -1.29
N MET A 48 9.29 -9.54 -0.97
CA MET A 48 10.20 -9.65 0.19
C MET A 48 9.48 -9.78 1.54
N CYS A 49 8.40 -9.02 1.77
CA CYS A 49 7.60 -9.14 2.99
C CYS A 49 6.95 -10.53 3.10
N TYR A 50 6.47 -11.08 1.99
CA TYR A 50 5.92 -12.42 1.93
C TYR A 50 6.98 -13.48 2.22
N GLU A 51 8.18 -13.34 1.65
CA GLU A 51 9.30 -14.25 1.92
C GLU A 51 9.77 -14.22 3.38
N THR A 52 9.70 -13.05 4.03
CA THR A 52 10.18 -12.87 5.40
C THR A 52 9.14 -13.29 6.45
N GLU A 53 7.89 -12.85 6.30
CA GLU A 53 6.81 -13.03 7.29
C GLU A 53 5.47 -13.37 6.60
N PRO A 54 5.35 -14.54 5.94
CA PRO A 54 4.21 -14.86 5.07
C PRO A 54 2.87 -14.85 5.79
N LEU A 55 2.78 -15.45 6.98
CA LEU A 55 1.53 -15.56 7.74
C LEU A 55 1.00 -14.19 8.19
N LEU A 56 1.89 -13.31 8.63
CA LEU A 56 1.52 -11.97 9.07
C LEU A 56 1.12 -11.10 7.87
N PHE A 57 1.89 -11.18 6.78
CA PHE A 57 1.60 -10.47 5.54
C PHE A 57 0.24 -10.87 4.96
N GLU A 58 -0.05 -12.17 4.86
CA GLU A 58 -1.35 -12.67 4.38
C GLU A 58 -2.52 -12.20 5.26
N LYS A 59 -2.35 -12.26 6.59
CA LYS A 59 -3.37 -11.79 7.55
C LYS A 59 -3.69 -10.30 7.34
N GLU A 60 -2.67 -9.48 7.17
CA GLU A 60 -2.82 -8.04 6.98
C GLU A 60 -3.39 -7.68 5.61
N ILE A 61 -2.95 -8.37 4.54
CA ILE A 61 -3.50 -8.16 3.20
C ILE A 61 -4.96 -8.62 3.13
N LYS A 62 -5.32 -9.72 3.77
CA LYS A 62 -6.72 -10.17 3.84
C LYS A 62 -7.64 -9.12 4.47
N SER A 63 -7.13 -8.34 5.44
CA SER A 63 -7.87 -7.20 6.00
C SER A 63 -8.05 -6.03 5.03
N LEU A 64 -7.12 -5.87 4.07
CA LEU A 64 -7.15 -4.83 3.05
C LEU A 64 -8.02 -5.23 1.83
N THR A 65 -7.94 -6.49 1.40
CA THR A 65 -8.55 -6.97 0.16
C THR A 65 -9.86 -7.71 0.40
N GLY A 66 -10.13 -8.20 1.62
CA GLY A 66 -11.28 -9.07 1.92
C GLY A 66 -11.19 -10.46 1.27
N HIS A 67 -10.13 -10.76 0.51
CA HIS A 67 -9.97 -12.00 -0.24
C HIS A 67 -9.05 -12.98 0.50
N SER A 68 -9.46 -14.26 0.54
CA SER A 68 -8.71 -15.36 1.17
C SER A 68 -7.84 -16.17 0.19
N TYR A 69 -7.87 -15.83 -1.10
CA TYR A 69 -7.17 -16.58 -2.14
C TYR A 69 -6.20 -15.67 -2.88
N PHE A 70 -4.93 -16.04 -2.76
CA PHE A 70 -3.83 -15.38 -3.42
C PHE A 70 -3.27 -16.35 -4.46
N ASN A 71 -3.34 -15.97 -5.74
CA ASN A 71 -2.77 -16.75 -6.84
C ASN A 71 -1.28 -16.41 -7.03
N THR A 72 -0.62 -17.01 -8.03
CA THR A 72 0.81 -16.78 -8.34
C THR A 72 1.18 -15.33 -8.66
N ASN A 73 0.22 -14.43 -8.86
CA ASN A 73 0.41 -12.99 -9.09
C ASN A 73 -0.15 -12.13 -7.95
N ILE A 74 -0.13 -12.65 -6.72
CA ILE A 74 -0.61 -11.97 -5.51
C ILE A 74 -0.22 -10.48 -5.45
N SER A 75 1.03 -10.13 -5.75
CA SER A 75 1.51 -8.75 -5.67
C SER A 75 0.83 -7.80 -6.67
N GLN A 76 0.40 -8.30 -7.83
CA GLN A 76 -0.34 -7.52 -8.82
C GLN A 76 -1.79 -7.25 -8.38
N ASP A 77 -2.45 -8.27 -7.83
CA ASP A 77 -3.83 -8.14 -7.32
C ASP A 77 -3.88 -7.19 -6.11
N ILE A 78 -2.91 -7.32 -5.19
CA ILE A 78 -2.73 -6.37 -4.07
C ILE A 78 -2.49 -4.96 -4.62
N PHE A 79 -1.66 -4.81 -5.65
CA PHE A 79 -1.32 -3.49 -6.20
C PHE A 79 -2.55 -2.77 -6.77
N ARG A 80 -3.38 -3.51 -7.49
CA ARG A 80 -4.66 -3.00 -8.01
C ARG A 80 -5.55 -2.55 -6.86
N GLN A 81 -5.78 -3.41 -5.86
CA GLN A 81 -6.64 -3.07 -4.73
C GLN A 81 -6.10 -1.87 -3.94
N PHE A 82 -4.78 -1.79 -3.75
CA PHE A 82 -4.12 -0.67 -3.12
C PHE A 82 -4.38 0.64 -3.86
N CYS A 83 -4.28 0.65 -5.20
CA CYS A 83 -4.60 1.83 -6.00
C CYS A 83 -6.06 2.25 -5.85
N GLU A 84 -6.99 1.30 -5.88
CA GLU A 84 -8.43 1.56 -5.70
C GLU A 84 -8.72 2.18 -4.31
N GLN A 85 -8.11 1.66 -3.25
CA GLN A 85 -8.27 2.20 -1.89
C GLN A 85 -7.67 3.61 -1.74
N VAL A 86 -6.53 3.88 -2.38
CA VAL A 86 -5.95 5.23 -2.41
C VAL A 86 -6.90 6.21 -3.12
N GLU A 87 -7.54 5.79 -4.20
CA GLU A 87 -8.52 6.60 -4.94
C GLU A 87 -9.79 6.88 -4.13
N VAL A 88 -10.35 5.85 -3.47
CA VAL A 88 -11.50 6.01 -2.55
C VAL A 88 -11.15 7.00 -1.43
N LEU A 89 -9.99 6.85 -0.81
CA LEU A 89 -9.52 7.76 0.24
C LEU A 89 -9.32 9.18 -0.30
N ALA A 90 -8.86 9.33 -1.55
CA ALA A 90 -8.73 10.64 -2.19
C ALA A 90 -10.08 11.32 -2.40
N LEU A 91 -11.09 10.59 -2.88
CA LEU A 91 -12.45 11.11 -3.06
C LEU A 91 -13.08 11.53 -1.73
N GLN A 92 -12.90 10.74 -0.66
CA GLN A 92 -13.38 11.07 0.68
C GLN A 92 -12.73 12.35 1.26
N ASN A 93 -11.43 12.56 1.02
CA ASN A 93 -10.73 13.75 1.50
C ASN A 93 -11.00 15.02 0.65
N VAL A 94 -11.48 14.87 -0.59
CA VAL A 94 -11.89 16.01 -1.44
C VAL A 94 -13.28 16.53 -1.07
N GLN A 95 -14.16 15.70 -0.49
CA GLN A 95 -15.51 16.11 -0.08
C GLN A 95 -15.57 16.88 1.26
N ILE A 96 -14.42 17.12 1.93
CA ILE A 96 -14.34 17.80 3.24
C ILE A 96 -13.86 19.27 3.09
N HIS A 97 -13.77 19.78 1.87
CA HIS A 97 -13.44 21.19 1.57
C HIS A 97 -14.53 21.84 0.71
#